data_AF-A0A961P238-F1
#
_entry.id   AF-A0A961P238-F1
#
_cell.length_a   1.000
_cell.length_b   1.000
_cell.length_c   1.000
_cell.angle_alpha   90.00
_cell.angle_beta   90.00
_cell.angle_gamma   90.00
#
_symmetry.space_group_name_H-M   'P 1'
#
loop_
_entity.id
_entity.type
_entity.pdbx_description
1 polymer ?
#
loop_
_entity_poly.entity_id
_entity_poly.type
_entity_poly.pdbx_seq_one_letter_code
_entity_poly.pdbx_strand_id
1 'polypeptide(L)'
;MSDISPRLELPLLQPAQAQKHVTHNEALRMLDILVQLTVEEFDATTPPGSPVEGQIYAIGAGATGAWFGTAGLLAVYVDGAWQYHVPAQGWAATRRGTAEMRIFDGSGWTGISGAVASTEDLTGVGVNAVSDLTNRLSVSAPATLLSHEGFGHQLKINKAAVADTASVLFQTAFSGRAEFGLAGNDDFSIKLSADGSTWDEAVRLAPGDRLYHSANAVGTVNAVPGAGGALFETQTNANGTYTRFADGTQMCWKNDFVAAGASGGLWTFPAAFVDANVAVTATAIGAFARFITVNSVAATEAQFNGYTQPGGTELADTHVMALGRWF
;
A
#
# COMPACT_ATOMS: atom_id res chain seq x y z
N MET A 1 6.44 -62.21 -37.07
CA MET A 1 6.54 -61.58 -35.74
C MET A 1 7.62 -60.53 -35.84
N SER A 2 7.39 -59.33 -35.32
CA SER A 2 8.42 -58.28 -35.24
C SER A 2 9.54 -58.71 -34.30
N ASP A 3 10.78 -58.35 -34.62
CA ASP A 3 11.96 -58.61 -33.77
C ASP A 3 12.20 -57.48 -32.74
N ILE A 4 11.39 -56.43 -32.77
CA ILE A 4 11.46 -55.25 -31.89
C ILE A 4 10.09 -54.88 -31.33
N SER A 5 10.07 -54.23 -30.16
CA SER A 5 8.87 -53.61 -29.57
C SER A 5 8.43 -52.35 -30.34
N PRO A 6 7.14 -51.98 -30.29
CA PRO A 6 6.59 -50.95 -31.16
C PRO A 6 6.92 -49.50 -30.76
N ARG A 7 7.30 -49.20 -29.50
CA ARG A 7 7.54 -47.81 -29.06
C ARG A 7 9.01 -47.46 -28.87
N LEU A 8 9.75 -48.30 -28.16
CA LEU A 8 11.15 -48.09 -27.76
C LEU A 8 12.12 -48.97 -28.57
N GLU A 9 11.61 -49.73 -29.54
CA GLU A 9 12.41 -50.60 -30.41
C GLU A 9 13.27 -51.62 -29.64
N LEU A 10 12.76 -52.13 -28.51
CA LEU A 10 13.45 -53.09 -27.66
C LEU A 10 13.55 -54.45 -28.38
N PRO A 11 14.77 -55.03 -28.51
CA PRO A 11 14.94 -56.33 -29.17
C PRO A 11 14.20 -57.47 -28.45
N LEU A 12 13.39 -58.23 -29.18
CA LEU A 12 12.67 -59.39 -28.68
C LEU A 12 13.47 -60.69 -28.90
N LEU A 13 13.36 -61.64 -27.98
CA LEU A 13 13.97 -62.96 -28.12
C LEU A 13 13.27 -63.76 -29.22
N GLN A 14 14.06 -64.39 -30.09
CA GLN A 14 13.57 -65.27 -31.14
C GLN A 14 12.86 -66.52 -30.58
N PRO A 15 11.87 -67.07 -31.31
CA PRO A 15 11.20 -68.32 -30.94
C PRO A 15 12.17 -69.51 -30.78
N ALA A 16 11.66 -70.61 -30.22
CA ALA A 16 12.39 -71.88 -30.02
C ALA A 16 13.59 -71.86 -29.03
N GLN A 17 13.77 -70.78 -28.25
CA GLN A 17 14.74 -70.70 -27.14
C GLN A 17 14.19 -71.32 -25.83
N ALA A 18 13.83 -72.60 -25.83
CA ALA A 18 13.26 -73.31 -24.67
C ALA A 18 12.06 -72.58 -24.01
N GLN A 19 11.20 -71.97 -24.82
CA GLN A 19 10.03 -71.17 -24.40
C GLN A 19 10.35 -69.92 -23.54
N LYS A 20 11.62 -69.56 -23.30
CA LYS A 20 11.99 -68.34 -22.55
C LYS A 20 11.53 -67.04 -23.23
N HIS A 21 11.45 -67.05 -24.56
CA HIS A 21 10.95 -65.93 -25.35
C HIS A 21 9.53 -65.53 -24.98
N VAL A 22 8.71 -66.45 -24.45
CA VAL A 22 7.32 -66.15 -24.07
C VAL A 22 7.28 -65.14 -22.93
N THR A 23 7.82 -65.51 -21.76
CA THR A 23 7.75 -64.68 -20.55
C THR A 23 8.67 -63.46 -20.62
N HIS A 24 9.81 -63.56 -21.28
CA HIS A 24 10.74 -62.42 -21.40
C HIS A 24 10.23 -61.35 -22.36
N ASN A 25 9.68 -61.73 -23.54
CA ASN A 25 9.15 -60.75 -24.48
C ASN A 25 7.89 -60.08 -23.92
N GLU A 26 7.09 -60.78 -23.11
CA GLU A 26 5.98 -60.20 -22.37
C GLU A 26 6.45 -59.10 -21.41
N ALA A 27 7.53 -59.36 -20.65
CA ALA A 27 8.13 -58.35 -19.77
C ALA A 27 8.69 -57.14 -20.55
N LEU A 28 9.34 -57.37 -21.69
CA LEU A 28 9.85 -56.28 -22.55
C LEU A 28 8.72 -55.44 -23.15
N ARG A 29 7.62 -56.07 -23.56
CA ARG A 29 6.41 -55.37 -24.04
C ARG A 29 5.78 -54.53 -22.93
N MET A 30 5.76 -55.02 -21.70
CA MET A 30 5.29 -54.22 -20.56
C MET A 30 6.22 -53.03 -20.28
N LEU A 31 7.54 -53.21 -20.37
CA LEU A 31 8.49 -52.10 -20.24
C LEU A 31 8.37 -51.05 -21.35
N ASP A 32 8.12 -51.48 -22.59
CA ASP A 32 7.88 -50.62 -23.76
C ASP A 32 6.70 -49.65 -23.55
N ILE A 33 5.70 -50.11 -22.80
CA ILE A 33 4.49 -49.36 -22.44
C ILE A 33 4.78 -48.39 -21.28
N LEU A 34 5.43 -48.87 -20.23
CA LEU A 34 5.56 -48.14 -18.96
C LEU A 34 6.71 -47.13 -18.92
N VAL A 35 7.81 -47.41 -19.61
CA VAL A 35 8.97 -46.52 -19.63
C VAL A 35 8.62 -45.29 -20.48
N GLN A 36 8.74 -44.10 -19.87
CA GLN A 36 8.36 -42.84 -20.50
C GLN A 36 6.94 -42.87 -21.06
N LEU A 37 6.01 -43.42 -20.26
CA LEU A 37 4.60 -43.56 -20.61
C LEU A 37 4.04 -42.27 -21.23
N THR A 38 3.68 -42.37 -22.51
CA THR A 38 3.13 -41.27 -23.30
C THR A 38 1.81 -41.75 -23.87
N VAL A 39 0.72 -41.13 -23.44
CA VAL A 39 -0.64 -41.41 -23.91
C VAL A 39 -1.03 -40.43 -25.01
N GLU A 40 -1.82 -40.88 -25.98
CA GLU A 40 -2.42 -40.01 -27.00
C GLU A 40 -3.43 -39.05 -26.36
N GLU A 41 -4.20 -39.54 -25.40
CA GLU A 41 -5.23 -38.79 -24.70
C GLU A 41 -5.48 -39.35 -23.30
N PHE A 42 -5.76 -38.44 -22.36
CA PHE A 42 -6.31 -38.76 -21.05
C PHE A 42 -7.83 -38.72 -21.10
N ASP A 43 -8.46 -39.59 -20.30
CA ASP A 43 -9.91 -39.68 -20.17
C ASP A 43 -10.64 -40.00 -21.49
N ALA A 44 -9.98 -40.69 -22.41
CA ALA A 44 -10.54 -41.06 -23.71
C ALA A 44 -11.67 -42.09 -23.55
N THR A 45 -12.81 -41.87 -24.23
CA THR A 45 -14.02 -42.71 -24.06
C THR A 45 -14.37 -43.55 -25.30
N THR A 46 -13.73 -43.29 -26.43
CA THR A 46 -13.96 -44.01 -27.69
C THR A 46 -12.63 -44.40 -28.35
N PRO A 47 -12.49 -45.65 -28.86
CA PRO A 47 -11.30 -46.03 -29.60
C PRO A 47 -11.19 -45.25 -30.92
N PRO A 48 -9.97 -44.92 -31.39
CA PRO A 48 -9.78 -44.35 -32.71
C PRO A 48 -10.28 -45.30 -33.80
N GLY A 49 -10.82 -44.76 -34.90
CA GLY A 49 -11.33 -45.57 -36.02
C GLY A 49 -10.24 -46.30 -36.80
N SER A 50 -8.97 -45.91 -36.65
CA SER A 50 -7.81 -46.56 -37.26
C SER A 50 -6.65 -46.52 -36.28
N PRO A 51 -6.64 -47.42 -35.27
CA PRO A 51 -5.58 -47.47 -34.28
C PRO A 51 -4.25 -47.86 -34.92
N VAL A 52 -3.18 -47.21 -34.46
CA VAL A 52 -1.79 -47.47 -34.88
C VAL A 52 -1.07 -48.22 -33.78
N GLU A 53 -0.19 -49.14 -34.18
CA GLU A 53 0.64 -49.94 -33.28
C GLU A 53 1.42 -49.03 -32.30
N GLY A 54 1.39 -49.38 -31.01
CA GLY A 54 2.09 -48.65 -29.95
C GLY A 54 1.35 -47.42 -29.39
N GLN A 55 0.17 -47.09 -29.92
CA GLN A 55 -0.69 -46.05 -29.32
C GLN A 55 -1.18 -46.49 -27.94
N ILE A 56 -1.15 -45.55 -27.00
CA ILE A 56 -1.64 -45.74 -25.63
C ILE A 56 -2.69 -44.70 -25.33
N TYR A 57 -3.82 -45.10 -24.76
CA TYR A 57 -4.87 -44.21 -24.28
C TYR A 57 -5.13 -44.48 -22.80
N ALA A 58 -5.30 -43.43 -22.00
CA ALA A 58 -5.84 -43.57 -20.65
C ALA A 58 -7.37 -43.47 -20.72
N ILE A 59 -8.05 -44.57 -20.46
CA ILE A 59 -9.49 -44.71 -20.70
C ILE A 59 -10.27 -44.00 -19.60
N GLY A 60 -11.12 -43.05 -19.99
CA GLY A 60 -12.00 -42.30 -19.09
C GLY A 60 -13.27 -43.07 -18.70
N ALA A 61 -14.06 -42.46 -17.82
CA ALA A 61 -15.39 -42.95 -17.48
C ALA A 61 -16.31 -42.93 -18.71
N GLY A 62 -17.15 -43.96 -18.87
CA GLY A 62 -18.09 -44.04 -20.00
C GLY A 62 -17.49 -44.59 -21.30
N ALA A 63 -16.46 -45.41 -21.21
CA ALA A 63 -15.83 -46.07 -22.34
C ALA A 63 -16.84 -46.89 -23.19
N THR A 64 -16.74 -46.77 -24.51
CA THR A 64 -17.67 -47.41 -25.48
C THR A 64 -16.93 -48.24 -26.52
N GLY A 65 -17.68 -48.95 -27.36
CA GLY A 65 -17.12 -49.77 -28.44
C GLY A 65 -16.20 -50.85 -27.89
N ALA A 66 -15.00 -50.98 -28.49
CA ALA A 66 -14.00 -51.95 -28.05
C ALA A 66 -13.47 -51.68 -26.62
N TRP A 67 -13.68 -50.50 -26.06
CA TRP A 67 -13.25 -50.15 -24.70
C TRP A 67 -14.38 -50.29 -23.66
N PHE A 68 -15.54 -50.83 -24.04
CA PHE A 68 -16.64 -51.00 -23.10
C PHE A 68 -16.22 -51.89 -21.91
N GLY A 69 -16.44 -51.39 -20.68
CA GLY A 69 -16.10 -52.09 -19.44
C GLY A 69 -14.65 -51.97 -18.98
N THR A 70 -13.80 -51.21 -19.68
CA THR A 70 -12.36 -51.07 -19.34
C THR A 70 -11.98 -49.66 -18.86
N ALA A 71 -12.96 -48.88 -18.37
CA ALA A 71 -12.72 -47.56 -17.81
C ALA A 71 -11.66 -47.59 -16.70
N GLY A 72 -10.77 -46.58 -16.69
CA GLY A 72 -9.65 -46.48 -15.74
C GLY A 72 -8.40 -47.28 -16.11
N LEU A 73 -8.44 -48.10 -17.17
CA LEU A 73 -7.27 -48.83 -17.67
C LEU A 73 -6.49 -48.03 -18.71
N LEU A 74 -5.24 -48.41 -18.94
CA LEU A 74 -4.47 -48.01 -20.12
C LEU A 74 -4.78 -48.98 -21.25
N ALA A 75 -5.33 -48.47 -22.37
CA ALA A 75 -5.48 -49.23 -23.61
C ALA A 75 -4.24 -49.06 -24.47
N VAL A 76 -3.59 -50.16 -24.83
CA VAL A 76 -2.42 -50.19 -25.72
C VAL A 76 -2.78 -51.00 -26.96
N TYR A 77 -2.55 -50.45 -28.15
CA TYR A 77 -2.78 -51.18 -29.40
C TYR A 77 -1.51 -51.92 -29.82
N VAL A 78 -1.51 -53.25 -29.71
CA VAL A 78 -0.35 -54.11 -30.04
C VAL A 78 -0.81 -55.40 -30.72
N ASP A 79 -0.05 -55.88 -31.71
CA ASP A 79 -0.31 -57.09 -32.49
C ASP A 79 -1.73 -57.10 -33.10
N GLY A 80 -2.27 -55.93 -33.45
CA GLY A 80 -3.60 -55.77 -34.02
C GLY A 80 -4.77 -55.89 -33.04
N ALA A 81 -4.52 -55.84 -31.73
CA ALA A 81 -5.54 -55.91 -30.68
C ALA A 81 -5.30 -54.90 -29.55
N TRP A 82 -6.37 -54.57 -28.82
CA TRP A 82 -6.26 -53.78 -27.59
C TRP A 82 -5.83 -54.66 -26.42
N GLN A 83 -4.72 -54.28 -25.78
CA GLN A 83 -4.26 -54.80 -24.50
C GLN A 83 -4.56 -53.78 -23.41
N TYR A 84 -4.95 -54.23 -22.22
CA TYR A 84 -5.35 -53.35 -21.12
C TYR A 84 -4.44 -53.55 -19.91
N HIS A 85 -3.95 -52.44 -19.36
CA HIS A 85 -3.08 -52.45 -18.18
C HIS A 85 -3.70 -51.61 -17.07
N VAL A 86 -3.66 -52.16 -15.84
CA VAL A 86 -4.11 -51.44 -14.64
C VAL A 86 -3.01 -50.47 -14.22
N PRO A 87 -3.25 -49.15 -14.22
CA PRO A 87 -2.28 -48.19 -13.71
C PRO A 87 -2.08 -48.36 -12.20
N ALA A 88 -0.83 -48.33 -11.75
CA ALA A 88 -0.51 -48.33 -10.32
C ALA A 88 -0.32 -46.90 -9.80
N GLN A 89 -0.60 -46.69 -8.52
CA GLN A 89 -0.41 -45.40 -7.87
C GLN A 89 1.04 -44.91 -8.03
N GLY A 90 1.20 -43.64 -8.39
CA GLY A 90 2.50 -42.99 -8.61
C GLY A 90 3.03 -43.09 -10.05
N TRP A 91 2.37 -43.82 -10.95
CA TRP A 91 2.73 -43.80 -12.37
C TRP A 91 2.55 -42.41 -12.95
N ALA A 92 3.52 -41.95 -13.74
CA ALA A 92 3.47 -40.68 -14.44
C ALA A 92 3.32 -40.91 -15.95
N ALA A 93 2.49 -40.10 -16.60
CA ALA A 93 2.29 -40.14 -18.04
C ALA A 93 2.27 -38.72 -18.61
N THR A 94 2.81 -38.55 -19.82
CA THR A 94 2.65 -37.33 -20.61
C THR A 94 1.62 -37.53 -21.69
N ARG A 95 0.92 -36.44 -22.07
CA ARG A 95 0.07 -36.46 -23.26
C ARG A 95 0.88 -36.09 -24.50
N ARG A 96 0.84 -36.94 -25.53
CA ARG A 96 1.57 -36.75 -26.79
C ARG A 96 1.28 -35.37 -27.38
N GLY A 97 2.36 -34.66 -27.74
CA GLY A 97 2.28 -33.35 -28.40
C GLY A 97 1.96 -32.18 -27.46
N THR A 98 1.92 -32.39 -26.14
CA THR A 98 1.68 -31.33 -25.15
C THR A 98 2.69 -31.39 -23.99
N ALA A 99 2.68 -30.37 -23.13
CA ALA A 99 3.42 -30.38 -21.86
C ALA A 99 2.58 -30.92 -20.68
N GLU A 100 1.39 -31.47 -20.95
CA GLU A 100 0.52 -32.03 -19.91
C GLU A 100 1.12 -33.33 -19.37
N MET A 101 1.44 -33.34 -18.07
CA MET A 101 1.86 -34.52 -17.33
C MET A 101 0.88 -34.79 -16.19
N ARG A 102 0.48 -36.05 -16.04
CA ARG A 102 -0.40 -36.51 -14.97
C ARG A 102 0.23 -37.65 -14.18
N ILE A 103 -0.09 -37.73 -12.90
CA ILE A 103 0.23 -38.85 -12.02
C ILE A 103 -1.06 -39.62 -11.72
N PHE A 104 -1.00 -40.94 -11.72
CA PHE A 104 -2.11 -41.77 -11.26
C PHE A 104 -2.13 -41.79 -9.73
N ASP A 105 -3.18 -41.26 -9.12
CA ASP A 105 -3.28 -41.11 -7.65
C ASP A 105 -3.84 -42.34 -6.93
N GLY A 106 -4.21 -43.38 -7.68
CA GLY A 106 -4.90 -44.59 -7.20
C GLY A 106 -6.38 -44.63 -7.56
N SER A 107 -6.96 -43.50 -7.98
CA SER A 107 -8.36 -43.38 -8.42
C SER A 107 -8.50 -42.85 -9.85
N GLY A 108 -7.56 -42.01 -10.29
CA GLY A 108 -7.54 -41.44 -11.64
C GLY A 108 -6.23 -40.75 -11.99
N TRP A 109 -6.11 -40.31 -13.24
CA TRP A 109 -4.98 -39.50 -13.70
C TRP A 109 -5.21 -38.04 -13.35
N THR A 110 -4.41 -37.51 -12.42
CA THR A 110 -4.50 -36.12 -11.96
C THR A 110 -3.28 -35.33 -12.43
N GLY A 111 -3.46 -34.05 -12.73
CA GLY A 111 -2.33 -33.18 -13.08
C GLY A 111 -1.30 -33.15 -11.95
N ILE A 112 -0.02 -32.92 -12.29
CA ILE A 112 1.02 -32.61 -11.29
C ILE A 112 0.81 -31.17 -10.81
N SER A 113 -0.30 -30.94 -10.13
CA SER A 113 -0.69 -29.67 -9.53
C SER A 113 -1.18 -30.00 -8.13
N GLY A 114 -0.29 -29.86 -7.14
CA GLY A 114 -0.65 -30.14 -5.75
C GLY A 114 0.56 -30.30 -4.83
N ALA A 115 1.50 -31.20 -5.15
CA ALA A 115 2.70 -31.38 -4.32
C ALA A 115 3.76 -30.28 -4.53
N VAL A 116 3.70 -29.55 -5.64
CA VAL A 116 4.54 -28.38 -5.98
C VAL A 116 3.73 -27.07 -6.09
N ALA A 117 2.43 -27.09 -5.78
CA ALA A 117 1.51 -25.97 -6.04
C ALA A 117 0.85 -25.37 -4.78
N SER A 118 1.13 -25.89 -3.58
CA SER A 118 0.74 -25.19 -2.36
C SER A 118 1.52 -23.90 -2.26
N THR A 119 0.84 -22.76 -2.30
CA THR A 119 1.42 -21.44 -2.01
C THR A 119 1.35 -21.10 -0.52
N GLU A 120 0.82 -22.01 0.30
CA GLU A 120 0.86 -21.91 1.76
C GLU A 120 2.23 -22.33 2.29
N ASP A 121 2.67 -21.69 3.39
CA ASP A 121 3.92 -21.95 4.10
C ASP A 121 5.19 -21.96 3.22
N LEU A 122 5.20 -21.15 2.16
CA LEU A 122 6.39 -20.95 1.33
C LEU A 122 7.54 -20.38 2.16
N THR A 123 8.74 -20.95 2.00
CA THR A 123 9.94 -20.42 2.66
C THR A 123 10.22 -18.98 2.20
N GLY A 124 9.96 -18.66 0.93
CA GLY A 124 9.99 -17.31 0.38
C GLY A 124 9.55 -17.26 -1.09
N VAL A 125 9.24 -16.06 -1.57
CA VAL A 125 8.80 -15.73 -2.93
C VAL A 125 9.66 -14.59 -3.47
N GLY A 126 10.34 -14.84 -4.59
CA GLY A 126 11.21 -13.86 -5.26
C GLY A 126 10.71 -13.53 -6.66
N VAL A 127 10.56 -12.24 -6.98
CA VAL A 127 10.23 -11.74 -8.33
C VAL A 127 11.42 -10.95 -8.85
N ASN A 128 12.16 -11.53 -9.80
CA ASN A 128 13.44 -10.99 -10.32
C ASN A 128 14.48 -10.67 -9.22
N ALA A 129 14.32 -11.33 -8.06
CA ALA A 129 15.18 -11.23 -6.90
C ALA A 129 15.15 -12.56 -6.14
N VAL A 130 16.16 -12.81 -5.31
CA VAL A 130 16.17 -13.95 -4.38
C VAL A 130 15.53 -13.49 -3.07
N SER A 131 14.61 -14.30 -2.53
CA SER A 131 14.08 -14.11 -1.18
C SER A 131 15.02 -14.70 -0.14
N ASP A 132 14.96 -14.18 1.08
CA ASP A 132 15.78 -14.65 2.19
C ASP A 132 14.93 -14.78 3.47
N LEU A 133 15.57 -15.17 4.59
CA LEU A 133 14.85 -15.40 5.86
C LEU A 133 14.28 -14.12 6.49
N THR A 134 14.78 -12.95 6.09
CA THR A 134 14.32 -11.63 6.50
C THR A 134 13.27 -11.08 5.52
N ASN A 135 13.58 -11.09 4.22
CA ASN A 135 12.74 -10.62 3.13
C ASN A 135 12.11 -11.81 2.40
N ARG A 136 11.11 -12.43 3.05
CA ARG A 136 10.42 -13.62 2.51
C ARG A 136 9.61 -13.31 1.26
N LEU A 137 9.19 -12.07 1.04
CA LEU A 137 8.71 -11.58 -0.24
C LEU A 137 9.72 -10.54 -0.76
N SER A 138 10.41 -10.84 -1.86
CA SER A 138 11.44 -9.97 -2.45
C SER A 138 11.10 -9.68 -3.90
N VAL A 139 11.01 -8.39 -4.25
CA VAL A 139 10.60 -7.95 -5.59
C VAL A 139 11.60 -6.92 -6.11
N SER A 140 12.26 -7.23 -7.24
CA SER A 140 13.14 -6.30 -7.96
C SER A 140 12.51 -5.99 -9.32
N ALA A 141 11.64 -5.00 -9.36
CA ALA A 141 10.89 -4.62 -10.55
C ALA A 141 10.65 -3.12 -10.60
N PRO A 142 10.31 -2.54 -11.77
CA PRO A 142 9.93 -1.14 -11.87
C PRO A 142 8.70 -0.75 -11.03
N ALA A 143 7.80 -1.70 -10.73
CA ALA A 143 6.61 -1.48 -9.92
C ALA A 143 6.12 -2.77 -9.24
N THR A 144 5.40 -2.61 -8.13
CA THR A 144 4.55 -3.64 -7.51
C THR A 144 3.11 -3.12 -7.50
N LEU A 145 2.18 -3.81 -8.15
CA LEU A 145 0.77 -3.44 -8.18
C LEU A 145 -0.03 -4.31 -7.21
N LEU A 146 -0.67 -3.67 -6.24
CA LEU A 146 -1.64 -4.29 -5.34
C LEU A 146 -3.03 -3.69 -5.63
N SER A 147 -3.96 -4.50 -6.12
CA SER A 147 -5.27 -4.04 -6.59
C SER A 147 -6.42 -4.58 -5.72
N HIS A 148 -7.63 -4.10 -5.99
CA HIS A 148 -8.86 -4.43 -5.25
C HIS A 148 -9.90 -5.13 -6.14
N GLU A 149 -10.80 -5.89 -5.51
CA GLU A 149 -11.95 -6.55 -6.15
C GLU A 149 -13.29 -5.85 -5.83
N GLY A 150 -13.24 -4.59 -5.39
CA GLY A 150 -14.42 -3.80 -5.04
C GLY A 150 -14.24 -3.03 -3.74
N PHE A 151 -15.05 -3.32 -2.72
CA PHE A 151 -15.26 -2.48 -1.53
C PHE A 151 -14.03 -2.18 -0.65
N GLY A 152 -12.82 -2.66 -0.98
CA GLY A 152 -11.58 -2.21 -0.33
C GLY A 152 -10.33 -3.05 -0.67
N HIS A 153 -9.18 -2.52 -0.26
CA HIS A 153 -7.88 -3.18 -0.19
C HIS A 153 -7.13 -2.62 1.02
N GLN A 154 -6.55 -3.46 1.88
CA GLN A 154 -5.78 -2.96 3.03
C GLN A 154 -4.58 -3.87 3.29
N LEU A 155 -3.43 -3.23 3.53
CA LEU A 155 -2.24 -3.88 4.05
C LEU A 155 -2.30 -3.89 5.58
N LYS A 156 -2.11 -5.07 6.19
CA LYS A 156 -2.04 -5.23 7.64
C LYS A 156 -0.59 -5.53 8.00
N ILE A 157 0.04 -4.60 8.71
CA ILE A 157 1.41 -4.72 9.20
C ILE A 157 1.32 -4.86 10.71
N ASN A 158 1.66 -6.03 11.22
CA ASN A 158 1.55 -6.35 12.64
C ASN A 158 2.93 -6.41 13.29
N LYS A 159 3.04 -5.92 14.51
CA LYS A 159 4.23 -6.05 15.36
C LYS A 159 3.91 -6.94 16.57
N ALA A 160 4.89 -7.66 17.10
CA ALA A 160 4.67 -8.64 18.16
C ALA A 160 4.57 -8.02 19.56
N ALA A 161 5.31 -6.95 19.80
CA ALA A 161 5.32 -6.21 21.05
C ALA A 161 5.30 -4.69 20.82
N VAL A 162 5.03 -3.92 21.89
CA VAL A 162 4.96 -2.46 21.84
C VAL A 162 6.28 -1.83 21.37
N ALA A 163 7.42 -2.39 21.80
CA ALA A 163 8.75 -1.89 21.46
C ALA A 163 9.22 -2.27 20.04
N ASP A 164 8.48 -3.11 19.33
CA ASP A 164 8.83 -3.53 17.97
C ASP A 164 8.40 -2.46 16.94
N THR A 165 8.79 -2.68 15.68
CA THR A 165 8.48 -1.81 14.54
C THR A 165 7.53 -2.49 13.56
N ALA A 166 6.46 -1.78 13.20
CA ALA A 166 5.60 -2.05 12.04
C ALA A 166 5.52 -0.78 11.19
N SER A 167 6.35 -0.69 10.15
CA SER A 167 6.49 0.52 9.32
C SER A 167 6.61 0.22 7.83
N VAL A 168 6.43 1.25 7.01
CA VAL A 168 6.86 1.30 5.61
C VAL A 168 8.14 2.13 5.56
N LEU A 169 9.25 1.50 5.18
CA LEU A 169 10.58 2.11 5.12
C LEU A 169 10.97 2.43 3.67
N PHE A 170 11.38 3.68 3.43
CA PHE A 170 11.92 4.16 2.17
C PHE A 170 13.45 4.21 2.24
N GLN A 171 14.12 3.66 1.23
CA GLN A 171 15.59 3.53 1.21
C GLN A 171 16.20 4.02 -0.10
N THR A 172 17.48 4.40 -0.04
CA THR A 172 18.36 4.56 -1.21
C THR A 172 19.60 3.72 -1.00
N ALA A 173 19.92 2.83 -1.95
CA ALA A 173 21.06 1.92 -1.86
C ALA A 173 21.14 1.19 -0.49
N PHE A 174 20.02 0.63 -0.03
CA PHE A 174 19.88 -0.09 1.24
C PHE A 174 20.08 0.74 2.52
N SER A 175 20.14 2.08 2.40
CA SER A 175 20.21 2.99 3.54
C SER A 175 18.85 3.69 3.73
N GLY A 176 18.30 3.61 4.95
CA GLY A 176 17.01 4.21 5.30
C GLY A 176 17.00 5.73 5.17
N ARG A 177 15.91 6.30 4.66
CA ARG A 177 15.75 7.76 4.47
C ARG A 177 14.48 8.32 5.11
N ALA A 178 13.41 7.55 5.08
CA ALA A 178 12.15 7.92 5.72
C ALA A 178 11.39 6.65 6.10
N GLU A 179 10.62 6.69 7.17
CA GLU A 179 9.64 5.67 7.49
C GLU A 179 8.37 6.27 8.11
N PHE A 180 7.26 5.56 7.94
CA PHE A 180 6.04 5.84 8.70
C PHE A 180 5.41 4.56 9.24
N GLY A 181 4.83 4.64 10.44
CA GLY A 181 4.18 3.51 11.10
C GLY A 181 4.32 3.55 12.62
N LEU A 182 4.22 2.37 13.23
CA LEU A 182 4.38 2.16 14.67
C LEU A 182 5.83 1.74 14.93
N ALA A 183 6.71 2.71 15.21
CA ALA A 183 8.15 2.49 15.26
C ALA A 183 8.69 2.61 16.69
N GLY A 184 8.73 1.49 17.41
CA GLY A 184 9.23 1.41 18.78
C GLY A 184 8.22 1.84 19.87
N ASN A 185 6.96 2.07 19.48
CA ASN A 185 5.83 2.39 20.36
C ASN A 185 4.49 2.17 19.61
N ASP A 186 3.35 2.41 20.27
CA ASP A 186 2.00 2.27 19.68
C ASP A 186 1.47 3.56 19.02
N ASP A 187 2.23 4.65 19.04
CA ASP A 187 1.86 5.91 18.41
C ASP A 187 2.24 5.87 16.92
N PHE A 188 1.44 6.54 16.09
CA PHE A 188 1.80 6.70 14.68
C PHE A 188 2.91 7.74 14.56
N SER A 189 3.99 7.40 13.87
CA SER A 189 5.13 8.30 13.67
C SER A 189 5.56 8.40 12.22
N ILE A 190 6.13 9.55 11.87
CA ILE A 190 6.90 9.77 10.64
C ILE A 190 8.32 10.13 11.06
N LYS A 191 9.31 9.34 10.63
CA LYS A 191 10.72 9.54 10.95
C LYS A 191 11.53 9.72 9.69
N LEU A 192 12.52 10.60 9.74
CA LEU A 192 13.42 10.92 8.64
C LEU A 192 14.86 10.65 9.05
N SER A 193 15.70 10.27 8.09
CA SER A 193 17.11 10.00 8.33
C SER A 193 17.97 10.47 7.16
N ALA A 194 19.06 11.18 7.47
CA ALA A 194 20.05 11.58 6.48
C ALA A 194 21.00 10.44 6.09
N ASP A 195 21.26 9.50 7.01
CA ASP A 195 22.34 8.50 6.92
C ASP A 195 21.88 7.04 7.09
N GLY A 196 20.61 6.81 7.43
CA GLY A 196 20.01 5.51 7.72
C GLY A 196 20.30 4.96 9.12
N SER A 197 20.96 5.73 9.98
CA SER A 197 21.38 5.36 11.34
C SER A 197 20.81 6.30 12.39
N THR A 198 20.82 7.61 12.14
CA THR A 198 20.23 8.64 12.98
C THR A 198 18.84 9.00 12.47
N TRP A 199 17.86 9.03 13.36
CA TRP A 199 16.46 9.20 12.99
C TRP A 199 15.84 10.36 13.75
N ASP A 200 15.33 11.33 13.00
CA ASP A 200 14.57 12.48 13.52
C ASP A 200 13.07 12.18 13.41
N GLU A 201 12.36 12.29 14.53
CA GLU A 201 10.90 12.15 14.56
C GLU A 201 10.24 13.46 14.13
N ALA A 202 9.72 13.48 12.90
CA ALA A 202 9.06 14.66 12.33
C ALA A 202 7.62 14.81 12.81
N VAL A 203 6.93 13.68 13.01
CA VAL A 203 5.55 13.61 13.50
C VAL A 203 5.43 12.43 14.45
N ARG A 204 4.70 12.63 15.56
CA ARG A 204 4.19 11.56 16.41
C ARG A 204 2.79 11.90 16.87
N LEU A 205 1.88 10.94 16.76
CA LEU A 205 0.47 11.08 17.09
C LEU A 205 0.01 9.86 17.88
N ALA A 206 -0.30 10.07 19.15
CA ALA A 206 -0.99 9.11 20.00
C ALA A 206 -2.50 9.11 19.69
N PRO A 207 -3.25 8.08 20.13
CA PRO A 207 -4.70 8.09 20.01
C PRO A 207 -5.34 9.34 20.62
N GLY A 208 -6.03 10.12 19.80
CA GLY A 208 -6.68 11.38 20.19
C GLY A 208 -5.90 12.64 19.81
N ASP A 209 -4.62 12.51 19.45
CA ASP A 209 -3.84 13.63 18.95
C ASP A 209 -4.36 14.11 17.59
N ARG A 210 -4.17 15.40 17.33
CA ARG A 210 -4.44 16.02 16.05
C ARG A 210 -3.23 16.88 15.69
N LEU A 211 -2.69 16.69 14.48
CA LEU A 211 -1.54 17.47 14.03
C LEU A 211 -1.80 18.99 14.09
N TYR A 212 -3.04 19.38 13.79
CA TYR A 212 -3.47 20.78 13.82
C TYR A 212 -4.89 20.90 14.40
N HIS A 213 -5.08 21.85 15.32
CA HIS A 213 -6.36 22.15 15.96
C HIS A 213 -6.36 23.57 16.56
N SER A 214 -7.53 24.10 16.93
CA SER A 214 -7.63 25.47 17.49
C SER A 214 -6.72 25.70 18.70
N ALA A 215 -6.59 24.72 19.60
CA ALA A 215 -5.70 24.85 20.77
C ALA A 215 -4.18 24.81 20.47
N ASN A 216 -3.72 24.43 19.26
CA ASN A 216 -2.32 24.58 18.85
C ASN A 216 -2.13 25.68 17.78
N ALA A 217 -3.22 26.07 17.11
CA ALA A 217 -3.28 27.22 16.22
C ALA A 217 -3.41 28.56 16.96
N VAL A 218 -4.16 28.57 18.07
CA VAL A 218 -4.49 29.76 18.85
C VAL A 218 -3.94 29.60 20.27
N GLY A 219 -3.18 30.59 20.71
CA GLY A 219 -2.47 30.57 21.99
C GLY A 219 -1.45 31.70 22.04
N THR A 220 -0.50 31.65 22.97
CA THR A 220 0.58 32.64 23.02
C THR A 220 1.48 32.52 21.79
N VAL A 221 1.70 33.64 21.10
CA VAL A 221 2.52 33.72 19.90
C VAL A 221 3.91 34.23 20.30
N ASN A 222 4.97 33.52 19.89
CA ASN A 222 6.37 33.80 20.26
C ASN A 222 7.17 34.36 19.08
N ALA A 223 8.07 35.32 19.36
CA ALA A 223 8.85 36.03 18.33
C ALA A 223 10.00 35.16 17.78
N VAL A 224 10.42 34.15 18.55
CA VAL A 224 11.46 33.21 18.16
C VAL A 224 10.79 31.89 17.79
N PRO A 225 11.05 31.34 16.59
CA PRO A 225 10.61 30.01 16.22
C PRO A 225 11.10 28.98 17.25
N GLY A 226 10.17 28.20 17.81
CA GLY A 226 10.48 27.22 18.84
C GLY A 226 9.25 26.41 19.23
N ALA A 227 9.46 25.35 20.02
CA ALA A 227 8.37 24.50 20.48
C ALA A 227 7.34 25.32 21.28
N GLY A 228 6.06 25.20 20.92
CA GLY A 228 4.95 25.77 21.69
C GLY A 228 4.50 27.19 21.32
N GLY A 229 4.93 27.77 20.18
CA GLY A 229 4.35 29.00 19.65
C GLY A 229 3.05 28.73 18.87
N ALA A 230 1.97 29.45 19.19
CA ALA A 230 0.75 29.41 18.38
C ALA A 230 0.90 30.21 17.07
N LEU A 231 -0.04 30.07 16.14
CA LEU A 231 -0.10 30.89 14.92
C LEU A 231 -0.76 32.24 15.16
N PHE A 232 -1.77 32.27 16.03
CA PHE A 232 -2.56 33.44 16.35
C PHE A 232 -2.71 33.60 17.87
N GLU A 233 -2.61 34.84 18.35
CA GLU A 233 -2.90 35.20 19.73
C GLU A 233 -3.87 36.37 19.71
N THR A 234 -5.05 36.24 20.33
CA THR A 234 -5.98 37.37 20.46
C THR A 234 -6.27 37.62 21.93
N GLN A 235 -6.05 38.85 22.39
CA GLN A 235 -6.39 39.28 23.75
C GLN A 235 -7.09 40.64 23.75
N THR A 236 -7.89 40.88 24.78
CA THR A 236 -8.62 42.13 25.01
C THR A 236 -8.27 42.69 26.37
N ASN A 237 -8.02 44.00 26.44
CA ASN A 237 -7.88 44.75 27.68
C ASN A 237 -8.65 46.09 27.57
N ALA A 238 -8.51 46.97 28.56
CA ALA A 238 -9.22 48.26 28.58
C ALA A 238 -8.90 49.16 27.36
N ASN A 239 -7.70 48.99 26.79
CA ASN A 239 -7.21 49.76 25.65
C ASN A 239 -7.70 49.22 24.29
N GLY A 240 -8.40 48.10 24.26
CA GLY A 240 -8.93 47.48 23.05
C GLY A 240 -8.56 46.00 22.93
N THR A 241 -8.63 45.49 21.71
CA THR A 241 -8.27 44.11 21.38
C THR A 241 -7.07 44.12 20.45
N TYR A 242 -6.19 43.14 20.58
CA TYR A 242 -5.16 42.87 19.59
C TYR A 242 -5.17 41.43 19.11
N THR A 243 -4.65 41.22 17.91
CA THR A 243 -4.26 39.91 17.38
C THR A 243 -2.80 39.95 16.95
N ARG A 244 -1.99 39.02 17.45
CA ARG A 244 -0.64 38.74 16.94
C ARG A 244 -0.65 37.54 16.03
N PHE A 245 0.18 37.61 15.01
CA PHE A 245 0.43 36.56 14.05
C PHE A 245 1.88 36.10 14.20
N ALA A 246 2.12 34.80 14.03
CA ALA A 246 3.45 34.21 14.13
C ALA A 246 4.44 34.74 13.07
N ASP A 247 3.93 35.32 11.98
CA ASP A 247 4.75 35.99 10.97
C ASP A 247 5.31 37.35 11.45
N GLY A 248 4.89 37.83 12.62
CA GLY A 248 5.26 39.12 13.21
C GLY A 248 4.27 40.25 12.97
N THR A 249 3.16 40.02 12.26
CA THR A 249 2.08 41.00 12.10
C THR A 249 1.32 41.16 13.42
N GLN A 250 0.93 42.39 13.75
CA GLN A 250 0.04 42.70 14.86
C GLN A 250 -1.06 43.66 14.40
N MET A 251 -2.28 43.38 14.83
CA MET A 251 -3.46 44.21 14.62
C MET A 251 -3.99 44.63 15.97
N CYS A 252 -4.23 45.92 16.19
CA CYS A 252 -4.93 46.44 17.35
C CYS A 252 -6.19 47.17 16.90
N TRP A 253 -7.28 47.07 17.66
CA TRP A 253 -8.49 47.84 17.39
C TRP A 253 -9.29 48.14 18.66
N LYS A 254 -10.05 49.23 18.62
CA LYS A 254 -11.01 49.64 19.66
C LYS A 254 -12.22 50.30 18.98
N ASN A 255 -13.42 49.83 19.29
CA ASN A 255 -14.66 50.29 18.65
C ASN A 255 -15.37 51.41 19.44
N ASP A 256 -14.94 51.68 20.67
CA ASP A 256 -15.54 52.64 21.58
C ASP A 256 -14.54 53.74 21.97
N PHE A 257 -13.66 54.13 21.04
CA PHE A 257 -12.68 55.17 21.33
C PHE A 257 -13.37 56.53 21.47
N VAL A 258 -13.14 57.18 22.61
CA VAL A 258 -13.66 58.51 22.91
C VAL A 258 -12.62 59.56 22.49
N ALA A 259 -12.82 60.19 21.35
CA ALA A 259 -12.05 61.37 20.96
C ALA A 259 -12.61 62.60 21.70
N ALA A 260 -11.80 63.28 22.52
CA ALA A 260 -12.23 64.42 23.32
C ALA A 260 -12.28 65.71 22.48
N GLY A 261 -13.50 66.20 22.22
CA GLY A 261 -13.77 67.51 21.61
C GLY A 261 -12.91 67.92 20.41
N ALA A 262 -12.73 69.24 20.24
CA ALA A 262 -11.89 69.84 19.19
C ALA A 262 -10.38 69.60 19.38
N SER A 263 -9.97 68.96 20.48
CA SER A 263 -8.57 68.65 20.82
C SER A 263 -8.14 67.24 20.44
N GLY A 264 -9.08 66.35 20.11
CA GLY A 264 -8.80 64.94 19.84
C GLY A 264 -8.45 64.12 21.08
N GLY A 265 -7.83 62.95 20.92
CA GLY A 265 -7.58 62.01 22.01
C GLY A 265 -6.37 61.10 21.80
N LEU A 266 -5.85 60.54 22.89
CA LEU A 266 -4.74 59.57 22.87
C LEU A 266 -5.30 58.15 22.99
N TRP A 267 -4.97 57.29 22.03
CA TRP A 267 -5.22 55.86 22.14
C TRP A 267 -3.93 55.14 22.47
N THR A 268 -3.78 54.67 23.70
CA THR A 268 -2.77 53.67 24.04
C THR A 268 -3.17 52.35 23.40
N PHE A 269 -2.26 51.68 22.68
CA PHE A 269 -2.56 50.40 22.06
C PHE A 269 -2.72 49.29 23.13
N PRO A 270 -3.58 48.29 22.89
CA PRO A 270 -3.73 47.14 23.78
C PRO A 270 -2.49 46.23 23.81
N ALA A 271 -1.61 46.31 22.82
CA ALA A 271 -0.27 45.72 22.83
C ALA A 271 0.71 46.64 22.08
N ALA A 272 1.97 46.67 22.52
CA ALA A 272 3.01 47.45 21.86
C ALA A 272 3.42 46.84 20.51
N PHE A 273 3.69 47.68 19.52
CA PHE A 273 4.44 47.35 18.31
C PHE A 273 5.95 47.43 18.56
N VAL A 274 6.77 46.92 17.65
CA VAL A 274 8.23 46.96 17.76
C VAL A 274 8.79 48.36 17.57
N ASP A 275 8.17 49.17 16.72
CA ASP A 275 8.54 50.54 16.41
C ASP A 275 7.30 51.38 16.02
N ALA A 276 7.53 52.63 15.62
CA ALA A 276 6.48 53.57 15.24
C ALA A 276 5.99 53.39 13.78
N ASN A 277 6.47 52.41 13.02
CA ASN A 277 6.03 52.11 11.66
C ASN A 277 4.69 51.34 11.68
N VAL A 278 3.66 52.02 12.15
CA VAL A 278 2.32 51.48 12.38
C VAL A 278 1.31 52.25 11.54
N ALA A 279 0.56 51.53 10.71
CA ALA A 279 -0.54 52.10 9.95
C ALA A 279 -1.76 52.26 10.87
N VAL A 280 -2.17 53.51 11.13
CA VAL A 280 -3.29 53.84 12.01
C VAL A 280 -4.43 54.45 11.20
N THR A 281 -5.65 53.98 11.44
CA THR A 281 -6.88 54.52 10.86
C THR A 281 -7.92 54.76 11.95
N ALA A 282 -8.77 55.76 11.72
CA ALA A 282 -9.89 56.10 12.59
C ALA A 282 -11.13 56.38 11.74
N THR A 283 -12.24 55.80 12.14
CA THR A 283 -13.54 55.98 11.49
C THR A 283 -14.51 56.54 12.52
N ALA A 284 -14.95 57.78 12.32
CA ALA A 284 -16.03 58.36 13.10
C ALA A 284 -17.37 57.71 12.73
N ILE A 285 -18.18 57.40 13.74
CA ILE A 285 -19.54 56.90 13.64
C ILE A 285 -20.45 57.95 14.30
N GLY A 286 -21.66 58.12 13.78
CA GLY A 286 -22.63 59.08 14.33
C GLY A 286 -23.34 59.91 13.27
N ALA A 287 -24.31 60.70 13.70
CA ALA A 287 -25.21 61.47 12.83
C ALA A 287 -24.64 62.83 12.36
N PHE A 288 -23.51 63.27 12.89
CA PHE A 288 -22.90 64.58 12.59
C PHE A 288 -21.61 64.42 11.79
N ALA A 289 -21.31 65.39 10.92
CA ALA A 289 -20.05 65.42 10.18
C ALA A 289 -18.87 65.58 11.13
N ARG A 290 -17.89 64.68 11.03
CA ARG A 290 -16.65 64.68 11.81
C ARG A 290 -15.47 64.35 10.92
N PHE A 291 -14.35 65.02 11.15
CA PHE A 291 -13.07 64.67 10.56
C PHE A 291 -12.11 64.30 11.69
N ILE A 292 -11.45 63.15 11.56
CA ILE A 292 -10.43 62.68 12.50
C ILE A 292 -9.13 62.52 11.73
N THR A 293 -8.05 63.10 12.25
CA THR A 293 -6.71 62.93 11.69
C THR A 293 -5.79 62.29 12.71
N VAL A 294 -4.81 61.52 12.23
CA VAL A 294 -3.73 60.98 13.08
C VAL A 294 -2.67 62.06 13.20
N ASN A 295 -2.42 62.53 14.41
CA ASN A 295 -1.45 63.57 14.74
C ASN A 295 -0.03 62.97 14.84
N SER A 296 0.11 61.90 15.63
CA SER A 296 1.36 61.19 15.83
C SER A 296 1.13 59.71 16.09
N VAL A 297 2.13 58.89 15.82
CA VAL A 297 2.14 57.45 16.06
C VAL A 297 3.46 57.08 16.72
N ALA A 298 3.37 56.31 17.80
CA ALA A 298 4.49 55.70 18.49
C ALA A 298 4.26 54.18 18.57
N ALA A 299 5.25 53.44 19.07
CA ALA A 299 5.15 51.98 19.21
C ALA A 299 4.01 51.54 20.16
N THR A 300 3.61 52.40 21.10
CA THR A 300 2.62 52.07 22.15
C THR A 300 1.32 52.85 22.06
N GLU A 301 1.21 53.84 21.17
CA GLU A 301 0.07 54.74 21.12
C GLU A 301 -0.07 55.52 19.81
N ALA A 302 -1.26 56.05 19.56
CA ALA A 302 -1.54 57.02 18.52
C ALA A 302 -2.33 58.20 19.07
N GLN A 303 -1.93 59.42 18.69
CA GLN A 303 -2.65 60.64 19.01
C GLN A 303 -3.51 61.06 17.83
N PHE A 304 -4.77 61.42 18.10
CA PHE A 304 -5.72 61.88 17.09
C PHE A 304 -6.09 63.33 17.32
N ASN A 305 -6.45 64.05 16.25
CA ASN A 305 -7.15 65.32 16.30
C ASN A 305 -8.60 65.10 15.82
N GLY A 306 -9.57 65.73 16.48
CA GLY A 306 -10.98 65.65 16.11
C GLY A 306 -11.54 67.02 15.74
N TYR A 307 -12.28 67.09 14.64
CA TYR A 307 -13.01 68.29 14.22
C TYR A 307 -14.49 67.94 14.07
N THR A 308 -15.34 68.63 14.82
CA THR A 308 -16.79 68.38 14.87
C THR A 308 -17.57 69.62 14.45
N GLN A 309 -18.77 69.44 13.92
CA GLN A 309 -19.72 70.53 13.71
C GLN A 309 -20.02 71.24 15.06
N PRO A 310 -20.15 72.57 15.10
CA PRO A 310 -20.56 73.30 16.30
C PRO A 310 -21.89 72.75 16.86
N GLY A 311 -21.90 72.41 18.16
CA GLY A 311 -23.09 71.88 18.86
C GLY A 311 -23.25 70.35 18.86
N GLY A 312 -22.31 69.59 18.30
CA GLY A 312 -22.31 68.12 18.38
C GLY A 312 -21.96 67.60 19.78
N THR A 313 -22.58 66.49 20.21
CA THR A 313 -22.31 65.81 21.49
C THR A 313 -21.09 64.89 21.40
N GLU A 314 -20.29 64.83 22.48
CA GLU A 314 -19.14 63.94 22.62
C GLU A 314 -19.59 62.54 23.05
N LEU A 315 -19.75 61.61 22.10
CA LEU A 315 -20.02 60.21 22.39
C LEU A 315 -18.90 59.30 21.88
N ALA A 316 -18.81 58.12 22.51
CA ALA A 316 -17.84 57.04 22.26
C ALA A 316 -18.08 56.35 20.92
N ASP A 317 -17.90 57.09 19.82
CA ASP A 317 -18.35 56.67 18.50
C ASP A 317 -17.19 56.62 17.47
N THR A 318 -15.94 56.46 17.89
CA THR A 318 -14.82 56.31 16.95
C THR A 318 -14.29 54.88 16.98
N HIS A 319 -14.27 54.23 15.83
CA HIS A 319 -13.56 52.97 15.64
C HIS A 319 -12.13 53.30 15.22
N VAL A 320 -11.15 52.83 15.99
CA VAL A 320 -9.73 52.98 15.69
C VAL A 320 -9.10 51.62 15.45
N MET A 321 -8.16 51.58 14.51
CA MET A 321 -7.42 50.37 14.18
C MET A 321 -5.96 50.72 13.86
N ALA A 322 -5.04 49.88 14.29
CA ALA A 322 -3.61 49.98 14.06
C ALA A 322 -3.06 48.64 13.56
N LEU A 323 -2.19 48.67 12.55
CA LEU A 323 -1.55 47.51 11.95
C LEU A 323 -0.04 47.75 11.85
N GLY A 324 0.77 46.80 12.31
CA GLY A 324 2.23 46.92 12.32
C GLY A 324 2.94 45.63 12.69
N ARG A 325 4.20 45.72 13.08
CA ARG A 325 5.04 44.58 13.50
C ARG A 325 5.19 44.54 15.02
N TRP A 326 5.23 43.36 15.62
CA TRP A 326 5.42 43.21 17.08
C TRP A 326 6.79 42.65 17.49
N PHE A 327 7.57 42.15 16.52
CA PHE A 327 9.00 41.85 16.61
C PHE A 327 9.68 42.06 15.26
#